data_AF-A0A813P2I0-F1
#
_entry.id   AF-A0A813P2I0-F1
#
_cell.length_a   1.000
_cell.length_b   1.000
_cell.length_c   1.000
_cell.angle_alpha   90.00
_cell.angle_beta   90.00
_cell.angle_gamma   90.00
#
_symmetry.space_group_name_H-M   'P 1'
#
loop_
_entity.id
_entity.type
_entity.pdbx_description
1 polymer ?
#
loop_
_entity_poly.entity_id
_entity_poly.type
_entity_poly.pdbx_seq_one_letter_code
_entity_poly.pdbx_strand_id
1 'polypeptide(L)'
;MSKCELFIKLLKMLDSEQIDFARELLSNNNKELLFEYLDQDGNTLLHRYLIKNKPEIVRFLIKNGASVNVLNRDGWLPLHLAAFCCSDLDILQCIIDSSHGKYTR
;
A
#
# COMPACT_ATOMS: atom_id res chain seq x y z
N MET A 1 5.23 -21.37 2.26
CA MET A 1 5.00 -20.14 3.06
C MET A 1 3.52 -19.87 3.09
N SER A 2 2.98 -19.57 4.26
CA SER A 2 1.60 -19.08 4.37
C SER A 2 1.48 -17.66 3.79
N LYS A 3 0.26 -17.23 3.42
CA LYS A 3 0.03 -15.84 2.98
C LYS A 3 0.49 -14.82 4.03
N CYS A 4 0.30 -15.14 5.31
CA CYS A 4 0.72 -14.32 6.44
C CYS A 4 2.25 -14.17 6.53
N GLU A 5 3.01 -15.25 6.32
CA GLU A 5 4.48 -15.21 6.32
C GLU A 5 5.02 -14.34 5.18
N LEU A 6 4.41 -14.46 3.99
CA LEU A 6 4.75 -13.64 2.83
C LEU A 6 4.47 -12.16 3.08
N PHE A 7 3.33 -11.84 3.69
CA PHE A 7 2.99 -10.47 4.07
C PHE A 7 3.98 -9.88 5.09
N ILE A 8 4.31 -10.63 6.15
CA ILE A 8 5.29 -10.20 7.15
C ILE A 8 6.67 -10.01 6.51
N LYS A 9 7.06 -10.89 5.58
CA LYS A 9 8.33 -10.77 4.86
C LYS A 9 8.37 -9.51 3.99
N LEU A 10 7.30 -9.25 3.23
CA LEU A 10 7.18 -8.03 2.42
C LEU A 10 7.23 -6.78 3.30
N LEU A 11 6.49 -6.78 4.42
CA LEU A 11 6.47 -5.66 5.37
C LEU A 11 7.87 -5.37 5.95
N LYS A 12 8.63 -6.42 6.31
CA LYS A 12 10.02 -6.27 6.77
C LYS A 12 10.93 -5.69 5.69
N MET A 13 10.81 -6.13 4.44
CA MET A 13 11.61 -5.62 3.32
C MET A 13 11.32 -4.14 3.03
N LEU A 14 10.05 -3.75 3.09
CA LEU A 14 9.64 -2.37 2.88
C LEU A 14 10.09 -1.48 4.06
N ASP A 15 10.00 -1.98 5.30
CA ASP A 15 10.49 -1.26 6.49
C ASP A 15 12.01 -1.04 6.48
N SER A 16 12.78 -1.94 5.86
CA SER A 16 14.22 -1.78 5.64
C SER A 16 14.58 -1.05 4.34
N GLU A 17 13.59 -0.47 3.63
CA GLU A 17 13.74 0.25 2.36
C GLU A 17 14.35 -0.57 1.22
N GLN A 18 14.27 -1.90 1.30
CA GLN A 18 14.76 -2.86 0.31
C GLN A 18 13.73 -3.07 -0.82
N ILE A 19 13.41 -2.00 -1.55
CA ILE A 19 12.36 -2.00 -2.59
C ILE A 19 12.69 -3.00 -3.72
N ASP A 20 13.96 -3.18 -4.07
CA ASP A 20 14.36 -4.11 -5.14
C ASP A 20 14.07 -5.57 -4.78
N PHE A 21 14.36 -5.97 -3.54
CA PHE A 21 13.98 -7.29 -3.05
C PHE A 21 12.47 -7.46 -2.96
N ALA A 22 11.73 -6.40 -2.60
CA ALA A 22 10.28 -6.41 -2.63
C ALA A 22 9.75 -6.60 -4.07
N ARG A 23 10.36 -5.97 -5.08
CA ARG A 23 10.03 -6.17 -6.50
C ARG A 23 10.24 -7.61 -6.94
N GLU A 24 11.36 -8.20 -6.56
CA GLU A 24 11.67 -9.59 -6.86
C GLU A 24 10.66 -10.54 -6.21
N LEU A 25 10.36 -10.33 -4.92
CA LEU A 25 9.39 -11.14 -4.18
C LEU A 25 7.99 -11.06 -4.80
N LEU A 26 7.58 -9.87 -5.22
CA LEU A 26 6.30 -9.67 -5.92
C LEU A 26 6.32 -10.30 -7.31
N SER A 27 7.43 -10.28 -8.04
CA SER A 27 7.53 -10.89 -9.37
C SER A 27 7.41 -12.42 -9.34
N ASN A 28 7.83 -13.04 -8.23
CA ASN A 28 7.80 -14.48 -8.04
C ASN A 28 6.50 -15.01 -7.39
N ASN A 29 5.58 -14.15 -6.94
CA ASN A 29 4.37 -14.55 -6.22
C ASN A 29 3.09 -13.87 -6.76
N ASN A 30 1.93 -14.40 -6.38
CA ASN A 30 0.63 -13.87 -6.81
C ASN A 30 0.32 -12.54 -6.08
N LYS A 31 0.63 -11.41 -6.75
CA LYS A 31 0.71 -10.04 -6.21
C LYS A 31 -0.60 -9.50 -5.60
N GLU A 32 -1.74 -9.83 -6.20
CA GLU A 32 -3.04 -9.25 -5.83
C GLU A 32 -3.44 -9.55 -4.38
N LEU A 33 -3.20 -10.78 -3.91
CA LEU A 33 -3.62 -11.22 -2.58
C LEU A 33 -2.78 -10.63 -1.43
N LEU A 34 -1.64 -10.00 -1.72
CA LEU A 34 -0.73 -9.46 -0.70
C LEU A 34 -1.06 -8.01 -0.32
N PHE A 35 -1.54 -7.20 -1.26
CA PHE A 35 -1.80 -5.79 -1.00
C PHE A 35 -3.12 -5.54 -0.25
N GLU A 36 -4.08 -6.46 -0.38
CA GLU A 36 -5.35 -6.43 0.34
C GLU A 36 -5.27 -7.10 1.72
N TYR A 37 -4.14 -7.72 2.05
CA TYR A 37 -3.96 -8.34 3.35
C TYR A 37 -3.98 -7.26 4.45
N LEU A 38 -4.79 -7.52 5.48
CA LEU A 38 -4.98 -6.60 6.59
C LEU A 38 -4.14 -7.06 7.79
N ASP A 39 -3.47 -6.12 8.42
CA ASP A 39 -2.80 -6.38 9.68
C ASP A 39 -3.79 -6.51 10.85
N GLN A 40 -3.25 -6.61 12.07
CA GLN A 40 -4.05 -6.73 13.29
C GLN A 40 -4.93 -5.52 13.58
N ASP A 41 -4.73 -4.39 12.91
CA ASP A 41 -5.51 -3.16 13.04
C ASP A 41 -6.44 -2.95 11.83
N GLY A 42 -6.51 -3.93 10.92
CA GLY A 42 -7.26 -3.80 9.67
C GLY A 42 -6.54 -2.95 8.63
N ASN A 43 -5.28 -2.57 8.84
CA ASN A 43 -4.55 -1.71 7.91
C ASN A 43 -3.95 -2.54 6.77
N THR A 44 -4.14 -2.07 5.54
CA THR A 44 -3.34 -2.52 4.39
C THR A 44 -1.93 -1.94 4.46
N LEU A 45 -1.03 -2.40 3.58
CA LEU A 45 0.30 -1.80 3.44
C LEU A 45 0.22 -0.29 3.17
N LEU A 46 -0.72 0.18 2.35
CA LEU A 46 -0.89 1.60 2.08
C LEU A 46 -1.20 2.40 3.35
N HIS A 47 -2.14 1.96 4.18
CA HIS A 47 -2.45 2.62 5.45
C HIS A 47 -1.19 2.76 6.33
N ARG A 48 -0.43 1.68 6.47
CA ARG A 48 0.79 1.65 7.30
C ARG A 48 1.85 2.63 6.80
N TYR A 49 2.11 2.66 5.50
CA TYR A 49 3.16 3.52 4.96
C TYR A 49 2.75 4.99 4.80
N LEU A 50 1.44 5.28 4.76
CA LEU A 50 0.91 6.63 4.91
C LEU A 50 1.12 7.15 6.34
N ILE A 51 0.79 6.35 7.36
CA ILE A 51 1.02 6.71 8.78
C ILE A 51 2.52 6.90 9.06
N LYS A 52 3.37 6.05 8.49
CA LYS A 52 4.84 6.16 8.62
C LYS A 52 5.45 7.30 7.79
N ASN A 53 4.66 8.02 6.99
CA ASN A 53 5.10 9.08 6.08
C ASN A 53 6.26 8.63 5.17
N LYS A 54 6.09 7.51 4.47
CA LYS A 54 7.09 6.92 3.54
C LYS A 54 6.63 7.04 2.08
N PRO A 55 6.74 8.22 1.45
CA PRO A 55 6.22 8.50 0.10
C PRO A 55 6.74 7.54 -0.98
N GLU A 56 8.03 7.20 -0.96
CA GLU A 56 8.65 6.27 -1.91
C GLU A 56 7.96 4.90 -1.91
N ILE A 57 7.68 4.37 -0.70
CA ILE A 57 7.02 3.08 -0.54
C ILE A 57 5.55 3.18 -0.95
N VAL A 58 4.88 4.28 -0.63
CA VAL A 58 3.49 4.51 -1.05
C VAL A 58 3.39 4.52 -2.58
N ARG A 59 4.25 5.26 -3.27
CA ARG A 59 4.32 5.27 -4.75
C ARG A 59 4.60 3.89 -5.31
N PHE A 60 5.51 3.14 -4.69
CA PHE A 60 5.81 1.77 -5.07
C PHE A 60 4.57 0.87 -4.98
N LEU A 61 3.84 0.93 -3.86
CA LEU A 61 2.64 0.12 -3.63
C LEU A 61 1.53 0.45 -4.63
N ILE A 62 1.24 1.74 -4.84
CA ILE A 62 0.23 2.20 -5.82
C ILE A 62 0.58 1.71 -7.23
N LYS A 63 1.85 1.87 -7.64
CA LYS A 63 2.31 1.44 -8.97
C LYS A 63 2.20 -0.07 -9.19
N ASN A 64 2.22 -0.87 -8.11
CA ASN A 64 2.04 -2.31 -8.17
C ASN A 64 0.58 -2.77 -8.01
N GLY A 65 -0.38 -1.84 -7.99
CA GLY A 65 -1.82 -2.16 -7.95
C GLY A 65 -2.36 -2.37 -6.54
N ALA A 66 -1.74 -1.78 -5.51
CA ALA A 66 -2.31 -1.82 -4.18
C ALA A 66 -3.67 -1.11 -4.15
N SER A 67 -4.67 -1.77 -3.55
CA SER A 67 -6.03 -1.23 -3.49
C SER A 67 -6.11 -0.01 -2.57
N VAL A 68 -6.58 1.09 -3.13
CA VAL A 68 -6.80 2.37 -2.42
C VAL A 68 -8.22 2.51 -1.85
N ASN A 69 -9.08 1.51 -2.06
CA ASN A 69 -10.50 1.53 -1.70
C ASN A 69 -10.82 0.61 -0.51
N VAL A 70 -9.81 0.21 0.26
CA VAL A 70 -9.98 -0.69 1.42
C VAL A 70 -10.17 0.14 2.68
N LEU A 71 -11.11 -0.23 3.54
CA LEU A 71 -11.31 0.41 4.84
C LEU A 71 -10.52 -0.32 5.92
N ASN A 72 -9.82 0.43 6.78
CA ASN A 72 -9.28 -0.12 8.02
C ASN A 72 -10.37 -0.28 9.10
N ARG A 73 -9.99 -0.73 10.31
CA ARG A 73 -10.94 -0.91 11.43
C ARG A 73 -11.60 0.38 11.90
N ASP A 74 -10.95 1.52 11.69
CA ASP A 74 -11.51 2.84 12.00
C ASP A 74 -12.46 3.35 10.90
N GLY A 75 -12.68 2.57 9.85
CA GLY A 75 -13.50 2.96 8.70
C GLY A 75 -12.81 4.01 7.82
N TRP A 76 -11.48 4.06 7.84
CA TRP A 76 -10.71 5.00 7.03
C TRP A 76 -10.18 4.34 5.77
N LEU A 77 -10.26 5.07 4.66
CA LEU A 77 -9.58 4.73 3.41
C LEU A 77 -8.12 5.18 3.48
N PRO A 78 -7.22 4.61 2.67
CA PRO A 78 -5.89 5.17 2.45
C PRO A 78 -5.96 6.66 2.08
N LEU A 79 -6.96 7.09 1.32
CA LEU A 79 -7.14 8.51 0.99
C LEU A 79 -7.43 9.38 2.22
N HIS A 80 -8.24 8.90 3.18
CA HIS A 80 -8.51 9.63 4.43
C HIS A 80 -7.22 9.80 5.24
N LEU A 81 -6.41 8.74 5.34
CA LEU A 81 -5.10 8.82 6.00
C LEU A 81 -4.12 9.73 5.25
N ALA A 82 -4.09 9.68 3.93
CA ALA A 82 -3.23 10.56 3.14
C ALA A 82 -3.61 12.03 3.36
N ALA A 83 -4.89 12.36 3.34
CA ALA A 83 -5.37 13.72 3.61
C ALA A 83 -5.08 14.18 5.05
N PHE A 84 -5.10 13.26 6.01
CA PHE A 84 -4.88 13.56 7.42
C PHE A 84 -3.40 13.63 7.82
N CYS A 85 -2.57 12.73 7.29
CA CYS A 85 -1.18 12.54 7.71
C CYS A 85 -0.13 13.07 6.72
N CYS A 86 -0.45 13.21 5.43
CA CYS A 86 0.54 13.57 4.42
C CYS A 86 0.50 15.05 4.08
N SER A 87 1.66 15.71 4.15
CA SER A 87 1.87 17.07 3.61
C SER A 87 2.14 17.07 2.10
N ASP A 88 2.48 15.90 1.55
CA ASP A 88 2.86 15.72 0.15
C ASP A 88 1.61 15.51 -0.71
N LEU A 89 1.23 16.57 -1.42
CA LEU A 89 0.08 16.57 -2.33
C LEU A 89 0.24 15.57 -3.49
N ASP A 90 1.47 15.21 -3.85
CA ASP A 90 1.71 14.25 -4.93
C ASP A 90 1.23 12.85 -4.54
N ILE A 91 1.34 12.48 -3.25
CA ILE A 91 0.81 11.20 -2.75
C ILE A 91 -0.71 11.18 -2.85
N LEU A 92 -1.35 12.27 -2.43
CA LEU A 92 -2.79 12.46 -2.53
C LEU A 92 -3.25 12.32 -3.98
N GLN A 93 -2.55 12.98 -4.91
CA GLN A 93 -2.85 12.88 -6.34
C GLN A 93 -2.66 11.44 -6.85
N CYS A 94 -1.58 10.75 -6.47
CA CYS A 94 -1.36 9.35 -6.86
C CYS A 94 -2.50 8.42 -6.38
N ILE A 95 -3.01 8.62 -5.16
CA ILE A 95 -4.13 7.83 -4.62
C ILE A 95 -5.42 8.15 -5.36
N ILE A 96 -5.68 9.43 -5.66
CA ILE A 96 -6.85 9.85 -6.44
C ILE A 96 -6.80 9.25 -7.85
N ASP A 97 -5.66 9.35 -8.53
CA ASP A 97 -5.46 8.83 -9.89
C ASP A 97 -5.59 7.31 -9.96
N SER A 98 -5.25 6.60 -8.87
CA SER A 98 -5.41 5.15 -8.78
C SER A 98 -6.81 4.70 -8.35
N SER A 99 -7.55 5.54 -7.62
CA SER A 99 -8.96 5.28 -7.26
C SER A 99 -9.88 5.47 -8.47
N HIS A 100 -9.62 6.50 -9.26
CA HIS A 100 -10.29 6.77 -10.53
C HIS A 100 -9.51 6.05 -11.63
N GLY A 101 -9.54 4.72 -11.63
CA GLY A 101 -8.90 3.91 -12.67
C GLY A 101 -9.24 4.50 -14.03
N LYS A 102 -8.24 5.15 -14.65
CA LYS A 102 -8.28 5.94 -15.90
C LYS A 102 -9.70 6.13 -16.41
N TYR A 103 -10.26 7.33 -16.24
CA TYR A 103 -11.43 7.86 -16.98
C TYR A 103 -12.11 6.75 -17.80
N THR A 104 -13.15 6.13 -17.25
CA THR A 104 -14.04 5.28 -18.03
C THR A 104 -14.36 6.01 -19.33
N ARG A 105 -13.73 5.51 -20.40
CA ARG A 105 -13.89 5.79 -21.83
C ARG A 105 -14.52 7.11 -22.27
#